data_AF-A0A496SDV0-F1
#
_entry.id   AF-A0A496SDV0-F1
#
_cell.length_a   1.000
_cell.length_b   1.000
_cell.length_c   1.000
_cell.angle_alpha   90.00
_cell.angle_beta   90.00
_cell.angle_gamma   90.00
#
_symmetry.space_group_name_H-M   'P 1'
#
loop_
_entity.id
_entity.type
_entity.pdbx_description
1 polymer ?
#
loop_
_entity_poly.entity_id
_entity_poly.type
_entity_poly.pdbx_seq_one_letter_code
_entity_poly.pdbx_strand_id
1 'polypeptide(L)' 'LFTKLGLLIKRRSPFRYTYIVGLANDYIGYIPDREAFGLGGYQVWTGFHSFVAEGTGEMIVEEAVRMLSELYEEVR' A
#
# COMPACT_ATOMS: atom_id res chain seq x y z
N LEU A 1 0.19 -2.80 -5.49
CA LEU A 1 -0.52 -2.72 -4.20
C LEU A 1 -1.87 -3.40 -4.31
N PHE A 2 -2.24 -4.25 -3.35
CA PHE A 2 -3.57 -4.89 -3.34
C PHE A 2 -4.69 -3.89 -3.00
N THR A 3 -5.90 -4.17 -3.51
CA THR A 3 -7.05 -3.27 -3.40
C THR A 3 -7.40 -2.92 -1.95
N LYS A 4 -7.39 -3.89 -1.04
CA LYS A 4 -7.72 -3.70 0.38
C LYS A 4 -6.83 -2.64 1.03
N LEU A 5 -5.52 -2.68 0.76
CA LEU A 5 -4.54 -1.72 1.28
C LEU A 5 -4.81 -0.30 0.71
N GLY A 6 -5.05 -0.19 -0.60
CA GLY A 6 -5.39 1.10 -1.21
C GLY A 6 -6.69 1.71 -0.66
N LEU A 7 -7.70 0.88 -0.39
CA LEU A 7 -8.95 1.31 0.25
C LEU A 7 -8.72 1.76 1.70
N LEU A 8 -7.83 1.11 2.45
CA LEU A 8 -7.47 1.52 3.81
C LEU A 8 -6.83 2.90 3.83
N ILE A 9 -5.89 3.18 2.91
CA ILE A 9 -5.27 4.52 2.77
C ILE A 9 -6.36 5.57 2.51
N LYS A 10 -7.26 5.31 1.54
CA LYS A 10 -8.33 6.25 1.21
C LYS A 10 -9.27 6.53 2.39
N ARG A 11 -9.63 5.50 3.17
CA ARG A 11 -10.51 5.64 4.34
C ARG A 11 -9.89 6.43 5.49
N ARG A 12 -8.57 6.34 5.63
CA ARG A 12 -7.81 6.97 6.72
C ARG A 12 -7.22 8.33 6.36
N SER A 13 -7.26 8.70 5.08
CA SER A 13 -6.76 9.99 4.62
C SER A 13 -7.62 11.13 5.15
N PRO A 14 -7.03 12.23 5.63
CA PRO A 14 -7.78 13.43 6.03
C PRO A 14 -8.28 14.24 4.82
N PHE A 15 -7.75 13.99 3.62
CA PHE A 15 -8.20 14.65 2.40
C PHE A 15 -9.50 14.02 1.90
N ARG A 16 -10.45 14.87 1.48
CA ARG A 16 -11.72 14.42 0.88
C ARG A 16 -11.51 13.53 -0.35
N TYR A 17 -10.47 13.81 -1.13
CA TYR A 17 -10.17 13.09 -2.36
C TYR A 17 -8.75 12.54 -2.32
N THR A 18 -8.65 11.22 -2.28
CA THR A 18 -7.37 10.51 -2.25
C THR A 18 -7.35 9.45 -3.34
N TYR A 19 -6.37 9.54 -4.22
CA TYR A 19 -6.18 8.64 -5.37
C TYR A 19 -4.94 7.79 -5.16
N ILE A 20 -5.06 6.50 -5.47
CA ILE A 20 -3.95 5.56 -5.39
C ILE A 20 -3.42 5.40 -6.81
N VAL A 21 -2.14 5.74 -7.02
CA VAL A 21 -1.44 5.60 -8.30
C VAL A 21 -0.38 4.51 -8.12
N GLY A 22 -0.53 3.42 -8.88
CA GLY A 22 0.45 2.33 -8.93
C GLY A 22 1.48 2.56 -10.04
N LEU A 23 2.59 1.80 -9.99
CA LEU A 23 3.70 1.91 -10.97
C LEU A 23 4.23 3.35 -11.11
N ALA A 24 4.19 4.09 -10.00
CA ALA A 24 4.76 5.42 -9.90
C ALA A 24 6.14 5.31 -9.25
N ASN A 25 7.15 5.90 -9.89
CA ASN A 25 8.56 5.95 -9.49
C ASN A 25 9.34 4.62 -9.55
N ASP A 26 8.77 3.51 -9.09
CA ASP A 26 9.46 2.22 -9.07
C ASP A 26 8.51 1.01 -9.22
N TYR A 27 9.09 -0.17 -9.45
CA TYR A 27 8.42 -1.46 -9.53
C TYR A 27 9.08 -2.48 -8.58
N ILE A 28 8.39 -2.76 -7.47
CA ILE A 28 8.79 -3.79 -6.49
C ILE A 28 7.86 -5.01 -6.50
N GLY A 29 7.14 -5.20 -7.62
CA GLY A 29 6.17 -6.27 -7.76
C GLY A 29 4.83 -6.01 -7.07
N TYR A 30 4.06 -7.07 -6.88
CA TYR A 30 2.84 -7.09 -6.11
C TYR A 30 3.14 -6.92 -4.63
N ILE A 31 2.23 -6.22 -3.96
CA ILE A 31 2.33 -5.89 -2.54
C ILE A 31 1.03 -6.38 -1.91
N PRO A 32 1.04 -7.58 -1.30
CA PRO A 32 -0.10 -8.16 -0.61
C PRO A 32 -0.22 -7.60 0.83
N ASP A 33 -1.36 -7.82 1.46
CA ASP A 33 -1.49 -7.76 2.91
C ASP A 33 -1.04 -9.09 3.55
N ARG A 34 -0.88 -9.16 4.87
CA ARG A 34 -0.40 -10.38 5.58
C ARG A 34 -1.25 -11.62 5.26
N GLU A 35 -2.57 -11.43 5.24
CA GLU A 35 -3.52 -12.48 4.92
C GLU A 35 -3.25 -13.05 3.52
N ALA A 36 -3.18 -12.20 2.48
CA ALA A 36 -2.88 -12.66 1.14
C ALA A 36 -1.44 -13.18 0.97
N PHE A 37 -0.48 -12.68 1.76
CA PHE A 37 0.88 -13.20 1.78
C PHE A 37 0.88 -14.68 2.18
N GLY A 38 0.14 -15.04 3.24
CA GLY A 38 0.00 -16.42 3.69
C GLY A 38 -0.80 -17.32 2.74
N LEU A 39 -1.78 -16.76 2.02
CA LEU A 39 -2.58 -17.50 1.02
C LEU A 39 -1.80 -17.81 -0.27
N GLY A 40 -0.78 -17.01 -0.61
CA GLY A 40 0.04 -17.20 -1.80
C GLY A 40 -0.68 -16.81 -3.11
N GLY A 41 -0.40 -17.55 -4.18
CA GLY A 41 -0.93 -17.33 -5.53
C GLY A 41 0.06 -16.63 -6.45
N TYR A 42 -0.30 -16.42 -7.72
CA TYR A 42 0.57 -15.82 -8.74
C TYR A 42 1.22 -14.51 -8.28
N GLN A 43 0.48 -13.69 -7.55
CA GLN A 43 0.95 -12.41 -7.04
C GLN A 43 1.97 -12.51 -5.89
N VAL A 44 2.14 -13.66 -5.25
CA VAL A 44 2.92 -13.82 -4.00
C VAL A 44 3.94 -14.97 -4.08
N TRP A 45 3.74 -15.95 -4.97
CA TRP A 45 4.69 -17.02 -5.21
C TRP A 45 6.06 -16.47 -5.62
N THR A 46 7.11 -17.25 -5.35
CA THR A 46 8.52 -16.93 -5.60
C THR A 46 8.92 -16.87 -7.08
N GLY A 47 8.01 -16.46 -7.96
CA GLY A 47 8.36 -15.87 -9.25
C GLY A 47 8.74 -14.41 -9.03
N PHE A 48 9.37 -13.76 -10.00
CA PHE A 48 9.83 -12.35 -9.94
C PHE A 48 8.66 -11.33 -9.92
N HIS A 49 7.59 -11.63 -9.18
CA HIS A 49 6.32 -10.93 -9.16
C HIS A 49 6.07 -10.26 -7.81
N SER A 50 6.74 -10.66 -6.72
CA SER A 50 6.74 -9.93 -5.44
C SER A 50 8.10 -10.07 -4.76
N PHE A 51 8.69 -8.94 -4.37
CA PHE A 51 10.02 -8.87 -3.75
C PHE A 51 9.97 -8.43 -2.28
N VAL A 52 8.76 -8.24 -1.74
CA VAL A 52 8.54 -7.62 -0.43
C VAL A 52 8.37 -8.67 0.66
N ALA A 53 8.73 -8.31 1.90
CA ALA A 53 8.53 -9.18 3.06
C ALA A 53 7.05 -9.19 3.49
N GLU A 54 6.66 -10.22 4.24
CA GLU A 54 5.35 -10.26 4.89
C GLU A 54 5.14 -9.00 5.75
N GLY A 55 3.98 -8.36 5.63
CA GLY A 55 3.67 -7.15 6.38
C GLY A 55 4.09 -5.84 5.72
N THR A 56 4.83 -5.85 4.60
CA THR A 56 5.19 -4.62 3.88
C THR A 56 3.97 -3.84 3.40
N GLY A 57 2.87 -4.53 3.03
CA GLY A 57 1.63 -3.87 2.62
C GLY A 57 1.06 -2.95 3.71
N GLU A 58 0.99 -3.43 4.94
CA GLU A 58 0.53 -2.68 6.11
C GLU A 58 1.48 -1.53 6.45
N MET A 59 2.81 -1.76 6.36
CA MET A 59 3.80 -0.70 6.56
C MET A 59 3.60 0.47 5.59
N ILE A 60 3.31 0.17 4.31
CA ILE A 60 3.00 1.21 3.32
C ILE A 60 1.72 1.96 3.68
N VAL A 61 0.69 1.28 4.20
CA VAL A 61 -0.55 1.95 4.64
C VAL A 61 -0.27 2.91 5.78
N GLU A 62 0.45 2.48 6.81
CA GLU A 62 0.79 3.33 7.96
C GLU A 62 1.59 4.56 7.53
N GLU A 63 2.63 4.35 6.72
CA GLU A 63 3.50 5.43 6.29
C GLU A 63 2.79 6.42 5.35
N ALA A 64 1.96 5.92 4.42
CA ALA A 64 1.16 6.79 3.56
C ALA A 64 0.17 7.64 4.37
N VAL A 65 -0.50 7.06 5.38
CA VAL A 65 -1.43 7.80 6.24
C VAL A 65 -0.70 8.82 7.11
N ARG A 66 0.49 8.49 7.63
CA ARG A 66 1.35 9.42 8.37
C ARG A 66 1.68 10.65 7.51
N MET A 67 2.24 10.45 6.32
CA MET A 67 2.60 11.54 5.41
C MET A 67 1.39 12.38 4.98
N LEU A 68 0.25 11.73 4.70
CA LEU A 68 -0.99 12.46 4.37
C LEU A 68 -1.49 13.30 5.55
N SER A 69 -1.34 12.83 6.78
CA SER A 69 -1.73 13.58 7.97
C SER A 69 -0.81 14.78 8.21
N GLU A 70 0.50 14.58 8.07
CA GLU A 70 1.49 15.67 8.16
C GLU A 70 1.23 16.75 7.11
N LEU A 71 1.06 16.34 5.84
CA LEU A 71 0.75 17.27 4.77
C LEU A 71 -0.57 18.02 5.03
N TYR A 72 -1.59 17.36 5.58
CA TYR A 72 -2.87 18.00 5.87
C TYR A 72 -2.74 19.09 6.93
N GLU A 73 -1.95 18.86 7.97
CA GLU A 73 -1.69 19.89 9.00
C GLU A 73 -0.82 21.04 8.47
N GLU A 74 0.08 20.79 7.52
CA GLU A 74 0.90 21.84 6.88
C GLU A 74 0.09 22.77 5.96
N VAL A 75 -0.91 22.23 5.27
CA VAL A 75 -1.71 22.98 4.28
C VAL A 75 -3.02 23.55 4.85
N ARG A 76 -3.32 23.27 6.12
CA ARG A 76 -4.51 23.75 6.82
C ARG A 76 -4.27 25.10 7.48
#